data_AF-A0A0F9GEE9-F1
#
_entry.id   AF-A0A0F9GEE9-F1
#
_cell.length_a   1.000
_cell.length_b   1.000
_cell.length_c   1.000
_cell.angle_alpha   90.00
_cell.angle_beta   90.00
_cell.angle_gamma   90.00
#
_symmetry.space_group_name_H-M   'P 1'
#
loop_
_entity.id
_entity.type
_entity.pdbx_description
1 polymer ?
#
loop_
_entity_poly.entity_id
_entity_poly.type
_entity_poly.pdbx_seq_one_letter_code
_entity_poly.pdbx_strand_id
1 'polypeptide(L)' 'MVRFEHELGFSILGRPAGEGRLEVEWVIDSLKEKGRNPNAILEIWTPFTKTLEKTIQLEEEWARKSIDYLNTVIS' A
#
# COMPACT_ATOMS: atom_id res chain seq x y z
N MET A 1 -3.04 12.61 3.86
CA MET A 1 -3.26 13.89 3.15
C MET A 1 -2.08 14.77 3.48
N VAL A 2 -1.33 15.21 2.46
CA VAL A 2 -0.25 16.19 2.61
C VAL A 2 -0.75 17.48 1.96
N ARG A 3 -0.60 18.63 2.62
CA ARG A 3 -0.93 19.96 2.08
C ARG A 3 0.34 20.61 1.53
N PHE A 4 0.18 21.41 0.48
CA PHE A 4 1.24 22.24 -0.07
C PHE A 4 1.44 23.52 0.73
N GLU A 5 2.66 24.07 0.71
CA GLU A 5 3.02 25.33 1.42
C GLU A 5 2.20 26.54 0.97
N HIS A 6 1.74 26.55 -0.28
CA HIS A 6 0.91 27.62 -0.85
C HIS A 6 -0.59 27.49 -0.50
N GLU A 7 -0.96 26.60 0.43
CA GLU A 7 -2.30 26.36 0.96
C GLU A 7 -3.42 26.02 -0.05
N LEU A 8 -3.05 25.73 -1.32
CA LEU A 8 -3.99 25.28 -2.35
C LEU A 8 -3.76 23.80 -2.67
N GLY A 9 -4.82 23.01 -2.56
CA GLY A 9 -4.83 21.61 -2.96
C GLY A 9 -4.26 20.61 -1.93
N PHE A 10 -4.19 19.35 -2.34
CA PHE A 10 -3.69 18.24 -1.54
C PHE A 10 -3.05 17.17 -2.42
N SER A 11 -2.11 16.41 -1.84
CA SER A 11 -1.59 15.19 -2.45
C SER A 11 -2.24 13.95 -1.86
N ILE A 12 -2.63 13.03 -2.74
CA ILE A 12 -2.93 11.65 -2.38
C ILE A 12 -1.66 10.85 -2.69
N LEU A 13 -1.13 10.20 -1.66
CA LEU A 13 0.05 9.35 -1.77
C LEU A 13 -0.36 7.91 -1.44
N GLY A 14 0.41 6.96 -1.98
CA GLY A 14 0.32 5.57 -1.57
C GLY A 14 0.66 5.37 -0.09
N ARG A 15 0.40 4.16 0.40
CA ARG A 15 0.76 3.66 1.73
C ARG A 15 1.10 2.17 1.60
N PRO A 16 1.79 1.57 2.59
CA PRO A 16 1.85 0.12 2.71
C PRO A 16 0.44 -0.49 2.67
N ALA A 17 0.30 -1.70 2.13
CA ALA A 17 -0.95 -2.45 2.19
C ALA A 17 -1.42 -2.57 3.66
N GLY A 18 -2.71 -2.39 3.90
CA GLY A 18 -3.30 -2.38 5.25
C GLY A 18 -3.20 -1.04 6.01
N GLU A 19 -2.34 -0.10 5.57
CA GLU A 19 -2.23 1.24 6.17
C GLU A 19 -2.93 2.34 5.34
N GLY A 20 -3.58 1.93 4.24
CA GLY A 20 -4.33 2.81 3.35
C GLY A 20 -5.80 2.97 3.76
N ARG A 21 -6.64 3.27 2.77
CA ARG A 21 -8.10 3.34 2.91
C ARG A 21 -8.84 2.22 2.18
N LEU A 22 -8.10 1.27 1.59
CA LEU A 22 -8.68 0.13 0.92
C LEU A 22 -9.02 -0.94 1.96
N GLU A 23 -10.26 -1.39 1.97
CA GLU A 23 -10.73 -2.51 2.80
C GLU A 23 -10.27 -3.84 2.20
N VAL A 24 -9.02 -4.21 2.44
CA VAL A 24 -8.38 -5.38 1.79
C VAL A 24 -9.09 -6.69 2.17
N GLU A 25 -9.46 -6.87 3.44
CA GLU A 25 -10.17 -8.06 3.91
C GLU A 25 -11.48 -8.28 3.15
N TRP A 26 -12.28 -7.22 2.99
CA TRP A 26 -13.54 -7.29 2.23
C TRP A 26 -13.32 -7.73 0.77
N VAL A 27 -12.26 -7.24 0.13
CA VAL A 27 -11.93 -7.65 -1.25
C VAL A 27 -11.59 -9.14 -1.31
N ILE A 28 -10.78 -9.63 -0.37
CA ILE A 28 -10.40 -11.04 -0.32
C ILE A 28 -11.62 -11.93 -0.02
N ASP A 29 -12.44 -11.57 0.95
CA ASP A 29 -13.65 -12.31 1.31
C ASP A 29 -14.64 -12.37 0.15
N SER A 30 -14.81 -11.26 -0.58
CA SER A 30 -15.65 -11.20 -1.78
C SER A 30 -15.18 -12.14 -2.90
N LEU A 31 -13.88 -12.45 -2.98
CA LEU A 31 -13.34 -13.42 -3.93
C LEU A 31 -13.55 -14.85 -3.43
N LYS A 32 -13.31 -15.10 -2.13
CA LYS A 32 -13.52 -16.40 -1.47
C LYS A 32 -14.98 -16.83 -1.57
N GLU A 33 -15.93 -15.94 -1.32
CA GLU A 33 -17.38 -16.19 -1.46
C GLU A 33 -17.78 -16.62 -2.88
N LYS A 34 -17.04 -16.16 -3.89
CA LYS A 34 -17.24 -16.52 -5.30
C LYS A 34 -16.44 -17.76 -5.72
N GLY A 35 -15.80 -18.45 -4.77
CA GLY A 35 -14.95 -19.62 -5.02
C GLY A 35 -13.72 -19.30 -5.87
N ARG A 36 -13.18 -18.07 -5.78
CA ARG A 36 -12.00 -17.64 -6.55
C ARG A 36 -10.76 -17.62 -5.66
N ASN A 37 -9.64 -18.11 -6.22
CA ASN A 37 -8.32 -18.08 -5.58
C ASN A 37 -7.24 -17.63 -6.57
N PRO A 38 -7.16 -16.32 -6.90
CA PRO A 38 -6.16 -15.80 -7.83
C PRO A 38 -4.80 -15.63 -7.14
N ASN A 39 -3.75 -15.51 -7.96
CA ASN A 39 -2.48 -14.97 -7.48
C ASN A 39 -2.65 -13.49 -7.11
N ALA A 40 -2.00 -13.05 -6.04
CA ALA A 40 -1.92 -11.65 -5.64
C ALA A 40 -0.53 -11.10 -5.94
N ILE A 41 -0.48 -9.90 -6.54
CA ILE A 41 0.75 -9.17 -6.84
C ILE A 41 0.69 -7.84 -6.09
N LEU A 42 1.71 -7.56 -5.28
CA LEU A 42 1.86 -6.26 -4.62
C LEU A 42 2.55 -5.28 -5.58
N GLU A 43 1.89 -4.18 -5.90
CA GLU A 43 2.45 -3.04 -6.63
C GLU A 43 2.26 -1.76 -5.81
N ILE A 44 3.36 -1.10 -5.46
CA ILE A 44 3.35 0.12 -4.64
C ILE A 44 4.22 1.20 -5.29
N TRP A 45 3.67 2.42 -5.34
CA TRP A 45 4.37 3.61 -5.82
C TRP A 45 4.77 4.46 -4.61
N THR A 46 5.95 4.20 -4.10
CA THR A 46 6.58 4.98 -3.03
C THR A 46 6.88 6.41 -3.51
N PRO A 47 6.57 7.42 -2.70
CA PRO A 47 6.96 8.78 -3.04
C PRO A 47 8.48 8.91 -2.99
N PHE A 48 9.04 9.67 -3.93
CA PHE A 48 10.42 10.10 -3.83
C PHE A 48 10.64 10.86 -2.51
N THR A 49 11.71 10.51 -1.82
CA THR A 49 12.15 11.19 -0.60
C THR A 49 13.28 12.17 -0.93
N LYS A 50 13.88 12.83 0.06
CA LYS A 50 14.93 13.84 -0.17
C LYS A 50 16.15 13.32 -0.95
N THR A 51 16.45 12.02 -0.89
CA THR A 51 17.60 11.40 -1.58
C THR A 51 17.22 10.03 -2.13
N LEU A 52 18.04 9.51 -3.04
CA LEU A 52 17.85 8.17 -3.59
C LEU A 52 17.93 7.09 -2.49
N GLU A 53 18.93 7.18 -1.61
CA GLU A 53 19.16 6.20 -0.53
C GLU A 53 17.97 6.14 0.43
N LYS A 54 17.42 7.30 0.79
CA LYS A 54 16.23 7.36 1.64
C LYS A 54 14.97 6.84 0.92
N THR A 55 14.92 6.96 -0.39
CA THR A 55 13.80 6.43 -1.19
C THR A 55 13.86 4.91 -1.24
N ILE A 56 15.05 4.34 -1.47
CA ILE A 56 15.30 2.89 -1.44
C ILE A 56 14.96 2.31 -0.07
N GLN A 57 15.38 2.96 1.02
CA GLN A 57 15.03 2.51 2.38
C GLN A 57 13.53 2.51 2.63
N LEU A 58 12.82 3.53 2.13
CA LEU A 58 11.36 3.62 2.26
C LEU A 58 10.66 2.54 1.42
N GLU A 59 11.15 2.27 0.22
CA GLU A 59 10.69 1.18 -0.66
C GLU A 59 10.77 -0.18 0.03
N GLU A 60 11.93 -0.50 0.61
CA GLU A 60 12.13 -1.75 1.33
C GLU A 60 11.21 -1.85 2.55
N GLU A 61 11.09 -0.78 3.34
CA GLU A 61 10.21 -0.74 4.52
C GLU A 61 8.75 -0.99 4.13
N TRP A 62 8.26 -0.30 3.09
CA TRP A 62 6.87 -0.41 2.65
C TRP A 62 6.58 -1.78 2.06
N ALA A 63 7.50 -2.34 1.27
CA ALA A 63 7.36 -3.68 0.73
C ALA A 63 7.24 -4.72 1.87
N ARG A 64 8.15 -4.68 2.84
CA ARG A 64 8.14 -5.61 3.99
C ARG A 64 6.84 -5.52 4.78
N LYS A 65 6.44 -4.31 5.20
CA LYS A 65 5.19 -4.10 5.96
C LYS A 65 3.96 -4.59 5.19
N SER A 66 3.92 -4.33 3.89
CA SER A 66 2.80 -4.75 3.04
C SER A 66 2.71 -6.27 2.96
N ILE A 67 3.83 -6.97 2.78
CA ILE A 67 3.86 -8.44 2.74
C ILE A 67 3.49 -9.04 4.10
N ASP A 68 4.03 -8.49 5.19
CA ASP A 68 3.70 -8.93 6.56
C ASP A 68 2.18 -8.86 6.78
N TYR A 69 1.53 -7.75 6.40
CA TYR A 69 0.08 -7.61 6.47
C TYR A 69 -0.67 -8.56 5.51
N LEU A 70 -0.28 -8.61 4.24
CA LEU A 70 -0.98 -9.40 3.22
C LEU A 70 -0.97 -10.91 3.54
N ASN A 71 0.10 -11.41 4.14
CA ASN A 71 0.18 -12.79 4.63
C ASN A 71 -0.85 -13.09 5.72
N THR A 72 -1.32 -12.09 6.48
CA THR A 72 -2.37 -12.31 7.50
C THR A 72 -3.78 -12.41 6.92
N VAL A 73 -4.02 -11.88 5.72
CA VAL A 73 -5.37 -11.79 5.13
C VAL A 73 -5.57 -12.65 3.88
N ILE A 74 -4.49 -12.97 3.16
CA ILE A 74 -4.52 -13.80 1.94
C ILE A 74 -4.29 -15.29 2.24
N SER A 75 -3.49 -15.62 3.26
CA SER A 75 -3.12 -17.01 3.58
C SER A 75 -4.26 -17.87 4.09
#